data_AF-G5NMI2-F1
#
_entry.id   AF-G5NMI2-F1
#
_cell.length_a   1.000
_cell.length_b   1.000
_cell.length_c   1.000
_cell.angle_alpha   90.00
_cell.angle_beta   90.00
_cell.angle_gamma   90.00
#
_symmetry.space_group_name_H-M   'P 1'
#
loop_
_entity.id
_entity.type
_entity.pdbx_description
1 polymer ?
#
loop_
_entity_poly.entity_id
_entity_poly.type
_entity_poly.pdbx_seq_one_letter_code
_entity_poly.pdbx_strand_id
1 'polypeptide(L)' 'MAEIRASSQLFVTADPVCHQMVDLAELSDSDRILEPEAGTGAILRAILEAVPLARCDAVELTPR' A
#
# COMPACT_ATOMS: atom_id res chain seq x y z
N MET A 1 -19.19 4.43 -23.54
CA MET A 1 -18.56 4.14 -22.25
C MET A 1 -17.10 4.50 -22.37
N ALA A 2 -16.55 5.26 -21.40
CA ALA A 2 -15.13 5.57 -21.39
C ALA A 2 -14.37 4.33 -20.91
N GLU A 3 -13.56 3.74 -21.77
CA GLU A 3 -12.64 2.66 -21.42
C GLU A 3 -11.46 3.29 -20.68
N ILE A 4 -11.38 3.11 -19.35
CA ILE A 4 -10.20 3.51 -18.59
C ILE A 4 -9.12 2.48 -18.91
N ARG A 5 -8.18 2.86 -19.77
CA ARG A 5 -6.99 2.05 -20.01
C ARG A 5 -6.07 2.18 -18.81
N ALA A 6 -6.03 1.14 -17.98
CA ALA A 6 -4.98 0.99 -16.97
C ALA A 6 -3.64 0.90 -17.73
N SER A 7 -2.86 1.98 -17.65
CA SER A 7 -1.46 1.95 -18.06
C SER A 7 -0.74 1.03 -17.09
N SER A 8 0.07 0.08 -17.58
CA SER A 8 0.95 -0.76 -16.75
C SER A 8 2.13 0.03 -16.14
N GLN A 9 2.07 1.36 -16.21
CA GLN A 9 3.07 2.24 -15.63
C GLN A 9 2.90 2.27 -14.11
N LEU A 10 3.98 1.93 -13.42
CA LEU A 10 4.07 2.02 -11.98
C LEU A 10 4.05 3.49 -11.53
N PHE A 11 3.05 3.86 -10.74
CA PHE A 11 3.00 5.14 -10.02
C PHE A 11 3.20 4.86 -8.54
N VAL A 12 4.32 5.31 -8.00
CA VAL A 12 4.64 5.12 -6.58
C VAL A 12 3.96 6.21 -5.78
N THR A 13 3.19 5.83 -4.75
CA THR A 13 2.66 6.78 -3.76
C THR A 13 3.84 7.43 -3.04
N ALA A 14 3.89 8.76 -3.03
CA ALA A 14 4.96 9.50 -2.37
C ALA A 14 4.91 9.31 -0.85
N ASP A 15 6.07 9.20 -0.20
CA ASP A 15 6.20 8.91 1.24
C ASP A 15 5.31 9.79 2.14
N PRO A 16 5.21 11.13 1.94
CA PRO A 16 4.33 11.95 2.79
C PRO A 16 2.85 11.55 2.70
N VAL A 17 2.41 11.07 1.53
CA VAL A 17 1.04 10.59 1.32
C VAL A 17 0.87 9.21 1.95
N CYS A 18 1.86 8.32 1.85
CA CYS A 18 1.84 7.04 2.55
C CYS A 18 1.68 7.25 4.07
N HIS A 19 2.49 8.12 4.68
CA HIS A 19 2.36 8.41 6.12
C HIS A 19 1.02 9.03 6.48
N GLN A 20 0.52 9.98 5.67
CA GLN A 20 -0.82 10.53 5.88
C GLN A 20 -1.90 9.45 5.85
N MET A 21 -1.81 8.47 4.95
CA MET A 21 -2.76 7.35 4.89
C MET A 21 -2.68 6.48 6.14
N VAL A 22 -1.47 6.23 6.65
CA VAL A 22 -1.25 5.46 7.89
C VAL A 22 -1.85 6.18 9.09
N ASP A 23 -1.63 7.49 9.22
CA ASP A 23 -2.17 8.31 10.31
C ASP A 23 -3.72 8.28 10.32
N LEU A 24 -4.34 8.33 9.14
CA LEU A 24 -5.80 8.29 9.00
C LEU A 24 -6.41 6.91 9.25
N ALA A 25 -5.63 5.85 9.12
CA ALA A 25 -6.12 4.47 9.18
C ALA A 25 -6.27 3.93 10.61
N GLU A 26 -5.77 4.66 11.62
CA GLU A 26 -5.89 4.32 13.06
C GLU A 26 -5.51 2.86 13.37
N LEU A 27 -4.41 2.41 12.76
CA LEU A 27 -3.98 1.01 12.77
C LEU A 27 -3.45 0.55 14.14
N SER A 28 -3.52 -0.76 14.39
CA SER A 28 -3.02 -1.44 15.58
C SER A 28 -2.13 -2.65 15.23
N ASP A 29 -1.28 -3.05 16.17
CA ASP A 29 -0.43 -4.25 16.03
C ASP A 29 -1.22 -5.55 15.81
N SER A 30 -2.52 -5.55 16.15
CA SER A 30 -3.39 -6.71 15.95
C SER A 30 -4.04 -6.77 14.57
N ASP A 31 -3.87 -5.74 13.75
CA ASP A 31 -4.55 -5.63 12.48
C ASP A 31 -3.98 -6.59 11.43
N ARG A 32 -4.85 -6.98 10.50
CA ARG A 32 -4.51 -7.79 9.33
C ARG A 32 -4.77 -6.96 8.09
N ILE A 33 -3.71 -6.63 7.38
CA ILE A 33 -3.69 -5.61 6.34
C ILE A 33 -3.32 -6.28 5.02
N LEU A 34 -4.05 -5.93 3.96
CA LEU A 34 -3.80 -6.37 2.60
C LEU A 34 -3.56 -5.14 1.71
N GLU A 35 -2.40 -5.05 1.06
CA GLU A 35 -2.15 -4.07 0.00
C GLU A 35 -2.35 -4.75 -1.38
N PRO A 36 -3.47 -4.48 -2.07
CA PRO A 36 -3.65 -4.89 -3.46
C PRO A 36 -2.87 -3.98 -4.41
N GLU A 37 -2.50 -4.49 -5.59
CA GLU A 37 -1.73 -3.75 -6.60
C GLU A 37 -0.50 -3.07 -5.98
N ALA A 38 0.22 -3.83 -5.15
CA ALA A 38 1.17 -3.27 -4.22
C ALA A 38 2.31 -2.49 -4.90
N GLY A 39 2.61 -2.77 -6.18
CA GLY A 39 3.64 -2.10 -6.95
C GLY A 39 5.00 -2.21 -6.27
N THR A 40 5.41 -1.15 -5.55
CA THR A 40 6.66 -1.16 -4.76
C THR A 40 6.48 -1.54 -3.29
N GLY A 41 5.25 -1.73 -2.82
CA GLY A 41 4.90 -1.91 -1.41
C GLY A 41 5.15 -0.67 -0.57
N ALA A 42 4.99 0.53 -1.16
CA ALA A 42 5.30 1.79 -0.47
C ALA A 42 4.37 2.03 0.72
N ILE A 43 3.10 1.64 0.61
CA ILE A 43 2.12 1.84 1.69
C ILE A 43 2.36 0.83 2.80
N LEU A 44 2.53 -0.47 2.50
CA LEU A 44 2.87 -1.46 3.53
C LEU A 44 4.17 -1.15 4.25
N ARG A 45 5.17 -0.58 3.57
CA ARG A 45 6.40 -0.14 4.22
C ARG A 45 6.11 0.93 5.28
N ALA A 46 5.36 1.97 4.92
CA ALA A 46 4.97 3.00 5.86
C ALA A 46 4.13 2.45 7.03
N ILE A 47 3.25 1.47 6.76
CA ILE A 47 2.48 0.77 7.79
C ILE A 47 3.39 0.04 8.76
N LEU A 48 4.34 -0.76 8.26
CA LEU A 48 5.26 -1.54 9.10
C LEU A 48 6.27 -0.66 9.85
N GLU A 49 6.53 0.57 9.38
CA GLU A 49 7.30 1.55 10.13
C GLU A 49 6.53 2.10 11.34
N ALA A 50 5.21 2.35 11.18
CA ALA A 50 4.37 2.89 12.25
C ALA A 50 3.85 1.81 13.21
N VAL A 51 3.53 0.61 12.69
CA VAL A 51 2.89 -0.50 13.40
C VAL A 51 3.63 -1.81 13.06
N PRO A 52 4.82 -2.04 13.65
CA PRO A 52 5.74 -3.09 13.19
C PRO A 52 5.25 -4.53 13.38
N LEU A 53 4.24 -4.75 14.23
CA LEU A 53 3.70 -6.09 14.48
C LEU A 53 2.42 -6.38 13.70
N ALA A 54 1.87 -5.40 12.97
CA ALA A 54 0.72 -5.62 12.12
C ALA A 54 1.02 -6.69 11.07
N ARG A 55 0.07 -7.61 10.86
CA ARG A 55 0.24 -8.66 9.87
C ARG A 55 -0.12 -8.10 8.49
N CYS A 56 0.88 -8.01 7.63
CA CYS A 56 0.74 -7.42 6.30
C CYS A 56 0.94 -8.46 5.19
N ASP A 57 0.00 -8.51 4.25
CA ASP A 57 0.08 -9.31 3.02
C ASP A 57 0.02 -8.35 1.81
N ALA A 58 0.81 -8.60 0.76
CA ALA A 58 0.81 -7.83 -0.49
C ALA A 58 0.47 -8.72 -1.68
N VAL A 59 -0.29 -8.17 -2.62
CA VAL A 59 -0.62 -8.82 -3.89
C VAL A 59 -0.25 -7.90 -5.04
N GLU A 60 0.56 -8.40 -5.96
CA GLU A 60 0.95 -7.72 -7.20
C GLU A 60 0.88 -8.73 -8.34
N LEU A 61 0.14 -8.38 -9.41
CA LEU A 61 -0.05 -9.24 -10.57
C LEU A 61 1.06 -9.05 -11.61
N THR A 62 1.69 -7.88 -11.61
CA THR A 62 2.74 -7.52 -12.56
C THR A 62 4.11 -7.75 -11.92
N PRO A 63 4.81 -8.85 -12.27
CA PRO A 63 6.18 -9.03 -11.83
C PRO A 63 7.06 -7.90 -12.41
N ARG A 64 7.99 -7.41 -11.60
CA ARG A 64 9.00 -6.43 -12.04
C ARG A 64 9.90 -6.97 -13.14
#